data_AF-A0A5A7V7L0-F1
#
_entry.id   AF-A0A5A7V7L0-F1
#
_cell.length_a   1.000
_cell.length_b   1.000
_cell.length_c   1.000
_cell.angle_alpha   90.00
_cell.angle_beta   90.00
_cell.angle_gamma   90.00
#
_symmetry.space_group_name_H-M   'P 1'
#
loop_
_entity.id
_entity.type
_entity.pdbx_description
1 polymer ?
#
loop_
_entity_poly.entity_id
_entity_poly.type
_entity_poly.pdbx_seq_one_letter_code
_entity_poly.pdbx_strand_id
1 'polypeptide(L)'
;MDVDPRHYDNIAVNDGDIQNIVLSYLVHNCYKETAESFTTCTGLKQHTDYLVDMAKRKRIYDFAVEGNALKAIELTEEVAPGLLEKNEDLHFDLLSLHFVELVCSRKCTEALEFAQVKLAPFGKLHKYVEKLEDFMALLAYEEPEKSPMFHLLSVDYRQRVAESLNRAILAHGNLPSYTAMERLIKQVTVVRQSLSQELGKAYSTEIQPAPNLVATHGWGFENGRQNGGGIEMEDQTVMKMDEILKSDGDATPFLYLDTLSILKSTGVAAEEIRRRRTGNW
;
A
#
# COMPACT_ATOMS: atom_id res chain seq x y z
N MET A 1 -1.50 8.48 -36.80
CA MET A 1 -0.28 9.11 -37.32
C MET A 1 0.85 8.20 -36.88
N ASP A 2 1.46 7.45 -37.81
CA ASP A 2 2.68 6.69 -37.52
C ASP A 2 3.82 7.70 -37.34
N VAL A 3 4.28 7.85 -36.11
CA VAL A 3 5.47 8.64 -35.80
C VAL A 3 6.65 7.75 -36.15
N ASP A 4 7.46 8.14 -37.13
CA ASP A 4 8.68 7.39 -37.51
C ASP A 4 9.61 7.27 -36.28
N PRO A 5 9.97 6.05 -35.84
CA PRO A 5 10.82 5.80 -34.68
C PRO A 5 12.23 6.40 -34.75
N ARG A 6 12.65 6.98 -35.89
CA ARG A 6 13.95 7.65 -36.03
C ARG A 6 13.89 9.14 -35.71
N HIS A 7 12.72 9.69 -35.40
CA HIS A 7 12.60 11.10 -35.02
C HIS A 7 13.35 11.46 -33.72
N TYR A 8 13.64 10.48 -32.84
CA TYR A 8 14.38 10.73 -31.60
C TYR A 8 15.86 11.05 -31.85
N ASP A 9 16.44 10.56 -32.95
CA ASP A 9 17.87 10.77 -33.27
C ASP A 9 18.21 12.25 -33.51
N ASN A 10 17.20 13.07 -33.81
CA ASN A 10 17.34 14.51 -34.05
C ASN A 10 16.89 15.38 -32.86
N ILE A 11 16.48 14.79 -31.74
CA ILE A 11 16.06 15.53 -30.54
C ILE A 11 17.27 15.68 -29.62
N ALA A 12 17.86 16.87 -29.58
CA ALA A 12 18.88 17.19 -28.60
C ALA A 12 18.25 17.26 -27.20
N VAL A 13 18.77 16.47 -26.26
CA VAL A 13 18.42 16.59 -24.84
C VAL A 13 19.11 17.83 -24.28
N ASN A 14 18.31 18.77 -23.77
CA ASN A 14 18.82 19.98 -23.15
C ASN A 14 19.20 19.72 -21.69
N ASP A 15 20.41 20.10 -21.28
CA ASP A 15 20.86 20.02 -19.89
C ASP A 15 19.90 20.74 -18.92
N GLY A 16 19.30 21.84 -19.36
CA GLY A 16 18.30 22.56 -18.56
C GLY A 16 17.04 21.72 -18.28
N ASP A 17 16.61 20.89 -19.22
CA ASP A 17 15.46 20.00 -19.03
C ASP A 17 15.80 18.88 -18.05
N ILE A 18 17.00 18.31 -18.15
CA ILE A 18 17.50 17.31 -17.19
C ILE A 18 17.53 17.91 -15.78
N GLN A 19 18.12 19.10 -15.63
CA GLN A 19 18.23 19.76 -14.34
C GLN A 19 16.85 20.10 -13.75
N ASN A 20 15.89 20.54 -14.57
CA ASN A 20 14.52 20.79 -14.13
C ASN A 20 13.80 19.50 -13.72
N ILE A 21 14.00 18.39 -14.43
CA ILE A 21 13.44 17.09 -14.05
C ILE A 21 13.97 16.65 -12.69
N VAL A 22 15.30 16.72 -12.47
CA VAL A 22 15.94 16.38 -11.20
C VAL A 22 15.44 17.31 -10.09
N LEU A 23 15.43 18.62 -10.32
CA LEU A 23 14.95 19.59 -9.35
C LEU A 23 13.50 19.36 -8.95
N SER A 24 12.63 19.07 -9.93
CA SER A 24 11.21 18.75 -9.67
C SER A 24 11.06 17.51 -8.78
N TYR A 25 11.92 16.51 -8.96
CA TYR A 25 11.94 15.30 -8.13
C TYR A 25 12.36 15.61 -6.69
N LEU A 26 13.43 16.40 -6.51
CA LEU A 26 13.91 16.80 -5.19
C LEU A 26 12.87 17.62 -4.42
N VAL A 27 12.22 18.57 -5.09
CA VAL A 27 11.18 19.43 -4.50
C VAL A 27 9.92 18.64 -4.13
N HIS A 28 9.50 17.71 -5.00
CA HIS A 28 8.34 16.86 -4.78
C HIS A 28 8.52 15.95 -3.56
N ASN A 29 9.69 15.31 -3.44
CA ASN A 29 10.05 14.41 -2.33
C ASN A 29 10.61 15.11 -1.08
N CYS A 30 10.55 16.44 -1.03
CA CYS A 30 10.97 17.22 0.13
C CYS A 30 12.46 17.10 0.51
N TYR A 31 13.34 16.84 -0.46
CA TYR A 31 14.79 16.82 -0.28
C TYR A 31 15.38 18.24 -0.29
N LYS A 32 14.99 19.06 0.70
CA LYS A 32 15.29 20.49 0.78
C LYS A 32 16.77 20.81 0.64
N GLU A 33 17.62 20.24 1.50
CA GLU A 33 19.07 20.50 1.52
C GLU A 33 19.72 20.14 0.18
N THR A 34 19.35 18.99 -0.37
CA THR A 34 19.81 18.54 -1.69
C THR A 34 19.32 19.49 -2.80
N ALA A 35 18.07 19.93 -2.74
CA ALA A 35 17.50 20.85 -3.72
C ALA A 35 18.19 22.22 -3.71
N GLU A 36 18.51 22.75 -2.52
CA GLU A 36 19.23 24.02 -2.34
C GLU A 36 20.68 23.93 -2.83
N SER A 37 21.38 22.83 -2.51
CA SER A 37 22.71 22.59 -3.05
C SER A 37 22.67 22.44 -4.58
N PHE A 38 21.66 21.75 -5.10
CA PHE A 38 21.50 21.52 -6.54
C PHE A 38 21.23 22.82 -7.32
N THR A 39 20.37 23.71 -6.81
CA THR A 39 20.13 25.02 -7.45
C THR A 39 21.34 25.92 -7.41
N THR A 40 22.10 25.90 -6.31
CA THR A 40 23.35 26.66 -6.20
C THR A 40 24.38 26.21 -7.25
N CYS A 41 24.51 24.90 -7.48
CA CYS A 41 25.44 24.35 -8.46
C CYS A 41 24.99 24.55 -9.91
N THR A 42 23.68 24.52 -10.18
CA THR A 42 23.12 24.61 -11.56
C THR A 42 22.76 26.02 -11.98
N GLY A 43 22.68 26.98 -11.05
CA GLY A 43 22.24 28.34 -11.33
C GLY A 43 20.73 28.47 -11.59
N LEU A 44 19.95 27.42 -11.34
CA LEU A 44 18.49 27.44 -11.50
C LEU A 44 17.84 28.34 -10.44
N LYS A 45 16.92 29.21 -10.87
CA LYS A 45 16.14 30.05 -9.96
C LYS A 45 14.99 29.23 -9.38
N GLN A 46 15.06 28.91 -8.09
CA GLN A 46 13.93 28.38 -7.33
C GLN A 46 12.99 29.52 -6.91
N HIS A 47 11.68 29.33 -7.02
CA HIS A 47 10.72 30.23 -6.37
C HIS A 47 10.66 29.94 -4.87
N THR A 48 10.73 30.98 -4.04
CA THR A 48 10.67 30.91 -2.58
C THR A 48 9.41 30.21 -2.08
N ASP A 49 8.29 30.33 -2.80
CA ASP A 49 7.01 29.71 -2.44
C ASP A 49 7.09 28.17 -2.44
N TYR A 50 7.92 27.56 -3.32
CA TYR A 50 8.14 26.12 -3.31
C TYR A 50 8.90 25.65 -2.08
N LEU A 51 9.81 26.45 -1.53
CA LEU A 51 10.60 26.08 -0.35
C LEU A 51 9.75 26.08 0.93
N VAL A 52 8.85 27.06 1.07
CA VAL A 52 7.95 27.15 2.23
C VAL A 52 6.91 26.03 2.19
N ASP A 53 6.32 25.76 1.02
CA ASP A 53 5.41 24.62 0.83
C ASP A 53 6.10 23.28 1.11
N MET A 54 7.31 23.09 0.57
CA MET A 54 8.11 21.88 0.79
C MET A 54 8.40 21.64 2.27
N ALA A 55 8.75 22.67 3.05
CA ALA A 55 9.02 22.51 4.47
C ALA A 55 7.78 22.05 5.25
N LYS A 56 6.60 22.59 4.92
CA LYS A 56 5.32 22.16 5.51
C LYS A 56 5.00 20.71 5.14
N ARG A 57 5.11 20.36 3.86
CA ARG A 57 4.88 18.99 3.38
C ARG A 57 5.85 17.98 3.99
N LYS A 58 7.13 18.35 4.11
CA LYS A 58 8.15 17.51 4.77
C LYS A 58 7.74 17.15 6.19
N ARG A 59 7.34 18.15 6.97
CA ARG A 59 6.92 17.93 8.36
C ARG A 59 5.71 17.00 8.46
N ILE A 60 4.73 17.14 7.57
CA ILE A 60 3.56 16.25 7.49
C ILE A 60 4.00 14.81 7.15
N TYR A 61 4.88 14.67 6.15
CA TYR A 61 5.42 13.39 5.71
C TYR A 61 6.17 12.68 6.84
N ASP A 62 7.05 13.39 7.54
CA ASP A 62 7.87 12.84 8.64
C ASP A 62 6.96 12.31 9.76
N PHE A 63 5.93 13.07 10.18
CA PHE A 63 4.98 12.58 11.18
C PHE A 63 4.21 11.33 10.76
N ALA A 64 3.86 11.20 9.47
CA ALA A 64 3.19 10.01 8.96
C ALA A 64 4.13 8.78 8.98
N VAL A 65 5.39 8.95 8.59
CA VAL A 65 6.40 7.87 8.60
C VAL A 65 6.75 7.45 10.04
N GLU A 66 6.86 8.41 10.96
CA GLU A 66 7.16 8.18 12.38
C GLU A 66 6.01 7.51 13.15
N GLY A 67 4.82 7.34 12.55
CA GLY A 67 3.65 6.75 13.19
C GLY A 67 2.79 7.76 13.98
N ASN A 68 3.17 9.04 14.00
CA ASN A 68 2.35 10.11 14.58
C ASN A 68 1.29 10.61 13.58
N ALA A 69 0.44 9.69 13.13
CA ALA A 69 -0.51 9.95 12.06
C ALA A 69 -1.60 10.97 12.46
N LEU A 70 -1.95 11.09 13.75
CA LEU A 70 -2.87 12.13 14.21
C LEU A 70 -2.32 13.53 14.01
N LYS A 71 -1.01 13.74 14.28
CA LYS A 71 -0.39 15.03 14.03
C LYS A 71 -0.26 15.31 12.53
N ALA A 72 0.00 14.28 11.72
CA ALA A 72 -0.02 14.40 10.27
C ALA A 72 -1.41 14.82 9.74
N ILE A 73 -2.50 14.25 10.27
CA ILE A 73 -3.88 14.62 9.94
C ILE A 73 -4.15 16.09 10.29
N GLU A 74 -3.83 16.51 11.52
CA GLU A 74 -4.02 17.89 11.97
C GLU A 74 -3.32 18.90 11.06
N LEU A 75 -2.01 18.69 10.80
CA LEU A 75 -1.24 19.57 9.94
C LEU A 75 -1.69 19.52 8.47
N THR A 76 -2.23 18.38 8.02
CA THR A 76 -2.81 18.27 6.68
C THR A 76 -4.04 19.15 6.55
N GLU A 77 -4.91 19.17 7.57
CA GLU A 77 -6.10 20.02 7.57
C GLU A 77 -5.75 21.52 7.63
N GLU A 78 -4.63 21.88 8.27
CA GLU A 78 -4.10 23.25 8.24
C GLU A 78 -3.58 23.67 6.86
N VAL A 79 -2.94 22.76 6.12
CA VAL A 79 -2.28 23.06 4.84
C VAL A 79 -3.22 22.88 3.64
N ALA A 80 -4.12 21.90 3.70
CA ALA A 80 -5.04 21.52 2.64
C ALA A 80 -6.43 21.17 3.22
N PRO A 81 -7.22 22.19 3.63
CA PRO A 81 -8.51 21.97 4.28
C PRO A 81 -9.49 21.14 3.43
N GLY A 82 -10.18 20.19 4.07
CA GLY A 82 -11.15 19.30 3.44
C GLY A 82 -10.53 18.27 2.48
N LEU A 83 -9.19 18.13 2.43
CA LEU A 83 -8.52 17.12 1.60
C LEU A 83 -8.89 15.70 2.05
N LEU A 84 -8.88 15.45 3.36
CA LEU A 84 -9.15 14.13 3.92
C LEU A 84 -10.64 13.76 3.90
N GLU A 85 -11.53 14.76 3.95
CA GLU A 85 -12.96 14.55 3.76
C GLU A 85 -13.28 14.11 2.31
N LYS A 86 -12.59 14.68 1.33
CA LYS A 86 -12.75 14.32 -0.09
C LYS A 86 -12.05 13.00 -0.47
N ASN A 87 -11.02 12.62 0.28
CA ASN A 87 -10.23 11.42 0.03
C ASN A 87 -10.32 10.47 1.22
N GLU A 88 -11.45 9.76 1.30
CA GLU A 88 -11.72 8.79 2.36
C GLU A 88 -10.68 7.67 2.45
N ASP A 89 -10.12 7.23 1.30
CA ASP A 89 -9.15 6.15 1.28
C ASP A 89 -7.85 6.56 2.00
N LEU A 90 -7.39 7.80 1.76
CA LEU A 90 -6.23 8.36 2.44
C LEU A 90 -6.50 8.61 3.93
N HIS A 91 -7.69 9.11 4.26
CA HIS A 91 -8.07 9.31 5.66
C HIS A 91 -8.11 7.98 6.42
N PHE A 92 -8.66 6.94 5.82
CA PHE A 92 -8.65 5.59 6.36
C PHE A 92 -7.23 5.07 6.59
N ASP A 93 -6.35 5.18 5.58
CA ASP A 93 -4.98 4.72 5.68
C ASP A 93 -4.20 5.46 6.80
N LEU A 94 -4.42 6.77 6.99
CA LEU A 94 -3.80 7.54 8.09
C LEU A 94 -4.32 7.15 9.47
N LEU A 95 -5.64 6.96 9.62
CA LEU A 95 -6.21 6.47 10.89
C LEU A 95 -5.68 5.06 11.21
N SER A 96 -5.51 4.22 10.18
CA SER A 96 -4.97 2.88 10.32
C SER A 96 -3.52 2.88 10.81
N LEU A 97 -2.69 3.83 10.38
CA LEU A 97 -1.34 4.02 10.92
C LEU A 97 -1.34 4.30 12.42
N HIS A 98 -2.24 5.18 12.90
CA HIS A 98 -2.35 5.45 14.33
C HIS A 98 -2.83 4.23 15.11
N PHE A 99 -3.81 3.50 14.58
CA PHE A 99 -4.27 2.25 15.18
C PHE A 99 -3.12 1.25 15.33
N VAL A 100 -2.34 1.05 14.26
CA VAL A 100 -1.14 0.18 14.28
C VAL A 100 -0.16 0.63 15.35
N GLU A 101 0.08 1.93 15.50
CA GLU A 101 0.99 2.47 16.53
C GLU A 101 0.49 2.17 17.96
N LEU A 102 -0.82 2.25 18.22
CA LEU A 102 -1.41 1.87 19.50
C LEU A 102 -1.25 0.37 19.78
N VAL A 103 -1.45 -0.47 18.77
CA VAL A 103 -1.27 -1.93 18.85
C VAL A 103 0.20 -2.29 19.15
N CYS A 104 1.14 -1.68 18.44
CA CYS A 104 2.59 -1.83 18.68
C CYS A 104 2.98 -1.38 20.09
N SER A 105 2.37 -0.30 20.58
CA SER A 105 2.59 0.25 21.93
C SER A 105 1.91 -0.54 23.05
N ARG A 106 1.26 -1.68 22.75
CA ARG A 106 0.55 -2.54 23.72
C ARG A 106 -0.64 -1.90 24.40
N LYS A 107 -1.17 -0.84 23.80
CA LYS A 107 -2.32 -0.07 24.29
C LYS A 107 -3.61 -0.62 23.67
N CYS A 108 -3.92 -1.89 23.93
CA CYS A 108 -5.03 -2.59 23.28
C CYS A 108 -6.39 -1.94 23.57
N THR A 109 -6.60 -1.41 24.79
CA THR A 109 -7.81 -0.69 25.17
C THR A 109 -7.97 0.61 24.37
N GLU A 110 -6.92 1.45 24.33
CA GLU A 110 -6.91 2.68 23.53
C GLU A 110 -7.10 2.38 22.03
N ALA A 111 -6.47 1.32 21.52
CA ALA A 111 -6.61 0.89 20.13
C ALA A 111 -8.05 0.50 19.79
N LEU A 112 -8.73 -0.23 20.70
CA LEU A 112 -10.10 -0.66 20.51
C LEU A 112 -11.08 0.52 20.57
N GLU A 113 -10.91 1.42 21.54
CA GLU A 113 -11.71 2.65 21.64
C GLU A 113 -11.53 3.52 20.39
N PHE A 114 -10.28 3.69 19.94
CA PHE A 114 -9.97 4.41 18.72
C PHE A 114 -10.64 3.78 17.49
N ALA A 115 -10.55 2.46 17.35
CA ALA A 115 -11.18 1.74 16.24
C ALA A 115 -12.71 1.90 16.25
N GLN A 116 -13.35 1.78 17.41
CA GLN A 116 -14.80 1.94 17.53
C GLN A 116 -15.27 3.35 17.15
N VAL A 117 -14.51 4.38 17.53
CA VAL A 117 -14.89 5.77 17.27
C VAL A 117 -14.53 6.21 15.85
N LYS A 118 -13.33 5.88 15.38
CA LYS A 118 -12.75 6.44 14.15
C LYS A 118 -12.81 5.49 12.95
N LEU A 119 -12.69 4.18 13.16
CA LEU A 119 -12.63 3.19 12.09
C LEU A 119 -13.98 2.50 11.81
N ALA A 120 -14.85 2.37 12.81
CA ALA A 120 -16.17 1.75 12.64
C ALA A 120 -17.06 2.38 11.54
N PRO A 121 -17.04 3.70 11.28
CA PRO A 121 -17.77 4.28 10.16
C PRO A 121 -17.38 3.69 8.80
N PHE A 122 -16.09 3.35 8.63
CA PHE A 122 -15.57 2.75 7.40
C PHE A 122 -16.01 1.28 7.25
N GLY A 123 -16.29 0.57 8.36
CA GLY A 123 -16.80 -0.81 8.35
C GLY A 123 -18.19 -0.97 7.71
N LYS A 124 -18.93 0.12 7.54
CA LYS A 124 -20.20 0.12 6.80
C LYS A 124 -20.01 0.05 5.28
N LEU A 125 -18.81 0.35 4.80
CA LEU A 125 -18.48 0.41 3.38
C LEU A 125 -17.69 -0.85 3.00
N HIS A 126 -18.26 -1.66 2.10
CA HIS A 126 -17.69 -2.97 1.71
C HIS A 126 -16.22 -2.90 1.27
N LYS A 127 -15.79 -1.78 0.65
CA LYS A 127 -14.41 -1.61 0.18
C LYS A 127 -13.35 -1.58 1.28
N TYR A 128 -13.72 -1.30 2.54
CA TYR A 128 -12.77 -1.23 3.65
C TYR A 128 -12.85 -2.42 4.60
N VAL A 129 -13.85 -3.29 4.47
CA VAL A 129 -14.10 -4.39 5.40
C VAL A 129 -12.90 -5.33 5.48
N GLU A 130 -12.37 -5.75 4.33
CA GLU A 130 -11.20 -6.65 4.27
C GLU A 130 -9.96 -6.01 4.93
N LYS A 131 -9.63 -4.76 4.58
CA LYS A 131 -8.53 -4.03 5.22
C LYS A 131 -8.75 -3.89 6.73
N LEU A 132 -9.96 -3.61 7.18
CA LEU A 132 -10.28 -3.50 8.61
C LEU A 132 -10.07 -4.83 9.32
N GLU A 133 -10.52 -5.94 8.75
CA GLU A 133 -10.31 -7.28 9.29
C GLU A 133 -8.81 -7.58 9.44
N ASP A 134 -7.99 -7.22 8.45
CA ASP A 134 -6.54 -7.38 8.51
C ASP A 134 -5.91 -6.58 9.66
N PHE A 135 -6.34 -5.32 9.86
CA PHE A 135 -5.85 -4.52 11.01
C PHE A 135 -6.32 -5.10 12.34
N MET A 136 -7.59 -5.51 12.46
CA MET A 136 -8.12 -6.09 13.70
C MET A 136 -7.43 -7.41 14.06
N ALA A 137 -7.00 -8.19 13.07
CA ALA A 137 -6.26 -9.43 13.29
C ALA A 137 -4.96 -9.20 14.08
N LEU A 138 -4.35 -8.00 14.04
CA LEU A 138 -3.17 -7.67 14.84
C LEU A 138 -3.43 -7.72 16.35
N LEU A 139 -4.66 -7.45 16.79
CA LEU A 139 -5.05 -7.49 18.21
C LEU A 139 -5.12 -8.91 18.77
N ALA A 140 -5.23 -9.92 17.91
CA ALA A 140 -5.31 -11.33 18.33
C ALA A 140 -3.95 -11.89 18.80
N TYR A 141 -2.86 -11.14 18.63
CA TYR A 141 -1.51 -11.60 18.94
C TYR A 141 -0.87 -10.75 20.04
N GLU A 142 -0.30 -11.43 21.05
CA GLU A 142 0.58 -10.80 22.05
C GLU A 142 1.81 -10.17 21.41
N GLU A 143 2.22 -10.55 20.21
CA GLU A 143 3.30 -9.93 19.44
C GLU A 143 2.80 -9.70 18.00
N PRO A 144 2.40 -8.47 17.63
CA PRO A 144 1.87 -8.14 16.32
C PRO A 144 2.79 -8.54 15.16
N GLU A 145 4.10 -8.56 15.39
CA GLU A 145 5.10 -9.01 14.41
C GLU A 145 4.99 -10.50 14.05
N LYS A 146 4.38 -11.32 14.92
CA LYS A 146 4.10 -12.73 14.67
C LYS A 146 2.77 -12.95 13.93
N SER A 147 1.98 -11.89 13.76
CA SER A 147 0.73 -11.95 13.02
C SER A 147 1.03 -12.21 11.53
N PRO A 148 0.17 -12.95 10.80
CA PRO A 148 0.24 -13.00 9.35
C PRO A 148 0.12 -11.60 8.70
N MET A 149 -0.40 -10.61 9.43
CA MET A 149 -0.55 -9.21 9.00
C MET A 149 0.64 -8.31 9.38
N PHE A 150 1.79 -8.88 9.77
CA PHE A 150 2.98 -8.12 10.18
C PHE A 150 3.45 -7.07 9.15
N HIS A 151 3.16 -7.28 7.86
CA HIS A 151 3.51 -6.32 6.80
C HIS A 151 2.83 -4.96 6.97
N LEU A 152 1.71 -4.87 7.71
CA LEU A 152 1.04 -3.61 8.04
C LEU A 152 1.81 -2.78 9.08
N LEU A 153 2.74 -3.40 9.82
CA LEU A 153 3.60 -2.74 10.80
C LEU A 153 4.86 -2.15 10.16
N SER A 154 5.18 -2.60 8.94
CA SER A 154 6.43 -2.31 8.24
C SER A 154 6.61 -0.82 7.95
N VAL A 155 7.87 -0.39 7.95
CA VAL A 155 8.25 0.96 7.52
C VAL A 155 7.80 1.24 6.08
N ASP A 156 7.85 0.23 5.21
CA ASP A 156 7.40 0.34 3.82
C ASP A 156 5.90 0.70 3.72
N TYR A 157 5.05 0.15 4.60
CA TYR A 157 3.64 0.52 4.64
C TYR A 157 3.47 1.99 5.06
N ARG A 158 4.16 2.42 6.12
CA ARG A 158 4.13 3.82 6.59
C ARG A 158 4.59 4.78 5.49
N GLN A 159 5.68 4.45 4.79
CA GLN A 159 6.20 5.23 3.67
C GLN A 159 5.20 5.32 2.51
N ARG A 160 4.55 4.22 2.12
CA ARG A 160 3.53 4.25 1.05
C ARG A 160 2.37 5.19 1.38
N VAL A 161 1.90 5.17 2.63
CA VAL A 161 0.82 6.06 3.08
C VAL A 161 1.31 7.51 3.11
N ALA A 162 2.50 7.78 3.64
CA ALA A 162 3.10 9.11 3.68
C ALA A 162 3.34 9.70 2.27
N GLU A 163 3.79 8.88 1.32
CA GLU A 163 3.89 9.27 -0.08
C GLU A 163 2.52 9.58 -0.68
N SER A 164 1.51 8.74 -0.42
CA SER A 164 0.13 8.97 -0.87
C SER A 164 -0.40 10.31 -0.35
N LEU A 165 -0.13 10.61 0.93
CA LEU A 165 -0.45 11.88 1.56
C LEU A 165 0.24 13.05 0.85
N ASN A 166 1.56 12.98 0.65
CA ASN A 166 2.30 14.02 -0.05
C ASN A 166 1.77 14.27 -1.47
N ARG A 167 1.45 13.20 -2.21
CA ARG A 167 0.85 13.29 -3.55
C ARG A 167 -0.53 13.96 -3.52
N ALA A 168 -1.35 13.66 -2.51
CA ALA A 168 -2.67 14.24 -2.34
C ALA A 168 -2.58 15.74 -1.99
N ILE A 169 -1.64 16.15 -1.14
CA ILE A 169 -1.41 17.57 -0.81
C ILE A 169 -0.99 18.35 -2.06
N LEU A 170 -0.06 17.79 -2.85
CA LEU A 170 0.33 18.41 -4.12
C LEU A 170 -0.85 18.53 -5.10
N ALA A 171 -1.65 17.47 -5.24
CA ALA A 171 -2.84 17.49 -6.10
C ALA A 171 -3.85 18.55 -5.65
N HIS A 172 -4.04 18.72 -4.34
CA HIS A 172 -4.91 19.75 -3.76
C HIS A 172 -4.44 21.17 -4.13
N GLY A 173 -3.12 21.39 -4.16
CA GLY A 173 -2.50 22.64 -4.61
C GLY A 173 -2.44 22.82 -6.13
N ASN A 174 -3.11 21.97 -6.92
CA ASN A 174 -3.03 21.91 -8.39
C ASN A 174 -1.60 21.67 -8.93
N LEU A 175 -0.75 21.03 -8.11
CA LEU A 175 0.59 20.60 -8.51
C LEU A 175 0.57 19.13 -8.96
N PRO A 176 1.53 18.72 -9.82
CA PRO A 176 1.61 17.33 -10.28
C PRO A 176 1.78 16.34 -9.12
N SER A 177 0.86 15.37 -9.02
CA SER A 177 0.93 14.30 -8.01
C SER A 177 2.13 13.36 -8.20
N TYR A 178 2.67 13.27 -9.42
CA TYR A 178 3.86 12.48 -9.72
C TYR A 178 4.95 13.38 -10.27
N THR A 179 6.20 13.05 -9.94
CA THR A 179 7.36 13.76 -10.46
C THR A 179 7.44 13.64 -11.98
N ALA A 180 8.10 14.60 -12.64
CA ALA A 180 8.39 14.46 -14.07
C ALA A 180 9.18 13.18 -14.35
N MET A 181 10.13 12.85 -13.46
CA MET A 181 10.95 11.65 -13.55
C MET A 181 10.12 10.36 -13.52
N GLU A 182 9.20 10.19 -12.55
CA GLU A 182 8.34 8.99 -12.48
C GLU A 182 7.44 8.86 -13.71
N ARG A 183 6.88 9.97 -14.21
CA ARG A 183 6.04 9.97 -15.42
C ARG A 183 6.85 9.54 -16.65
N LEU A 184 8.06 10.07 -16.80
CA LEU A 184 8.97 9.70 -17.88
C LEU A 184 9.38 8.22 -17.78
N ILE A 185 9.72 7.73 -16.58
CA ILE A 185 10.07 6.31 -16.37
C ILE A 185 8.88 5.40 -16.73
N LYS A 186 7.65 5.77 -16.34
CA LYS A 186 6.44 5.02 -16.72
C LYS A 186 6.27 4.98 -18.23
N GLN A 187 6.42 6.13 -18.91
CA GLN A 187 6.34 6.20 -20.37
C GLN A 187 7.42 5.34 -21.04
N VAL A 188 8.67 5.44 -20.60
CA VAL A 188 9.78 4.62 -21.10
C VAL A 188 9.53 3.13 -20.87
N THR A 189 8.99 2.75 -19.72
CA THR A 189 8.68 1.36 -19.39
C THR A 189 7.61 0.79 -20.33
N VAL A 190 6.54 1.54 -20.57
CA VAL A 190 5.46 1.15 -21.49
C VAL A 190 5.99 1.05 -22.93
N VAL A 191 6.73 2.06 -23.40
CA VAL A 191 7.33 2.07 -24.75
C VAL A 191 8.25 0.86 -24.93
N ARG A 192 9.10 0.57 -23.95
CA ARG A 192 9.99 -0.60 -23.98
C ARG A 192 9.21 -1.90 -24.08
N GLN A 193 8.12 -2.04 -23.32
CA GLN A 193 7.26 -3.22 -23.37
C GLN A 193 6.59 -3.36 -24.74
N SER A 194 6.01 -2.29 -25.28
CA SER A 194 5.37 -2.29 -26.60
C SER A 194 6.35 -2.69 -27.71
N LEU A 195 7.54 -2.09 -27.75
CA LEU A 195 8.57 -2.42 -28.74
C LEU A 195 9.07 -3.87 -28.58
N SER A 196 9.24 -4.37 -27.35
CA SER A 196 9.62 -5.77 -27.13
C SER A 196 8.55 -6.78 -27.57
N GLN A 197 7.28 -6.40 -27.48
CA GLN A 197 6.14 -7.22 -27.90
C GLN A 197 5.99 -7.23 -29.44
N GLU A 198 6.34 -6.13 -30.11
CA GLU A 198 6.46 -6.07 -31.58
C GLU A 198 7.60 -6.95 -32.10
N LEU A 199 8.75 -6.97 -31.42
CA LEU A 199 9.86 -7.89 -31.74
C LEU A 199 9.45 -9.36 -31.61
N GLY A 200 8.68 -9.75 -30.59
CA GLY A 200 8.18 -11.12 -30.43
C GLY A 200 7.19 -11.58 -31.51
N LYS A 201 6.45 -10.65 -32.12
CA LYS A 201 5.52 -10.95 -33.23
C LYS A 201 6.26 -11.11 -34.57
N ALA A 202 7.34 -10.36 -34.79
CA ALA A 202 8.13 -10.44 -36.02
C ALA A 202 8.82 -11.80 -36.22
N TYR A 203 9.21 -12.49 -35.13
CA TYR A 203 9.82 -13.83 -35.19
C TYR A 203 8.82 -14.98 -35.27
N SER A 204 7.51 -14.72 -35.17
CA SER A 204 6.48 -15.77 -35.19
C SER A 204 5.84 -16.00 -36.57
N THR A 205 6.20 -15.20 -37.58
CA THR A 205 5.56 -15.24 -38.93
C THR A 205 6.40 -15.89 -40.04
N GLU A 206 7.58 -16.44 -39.75
CA GLU A 206 8.38 -17.17 -40.75
C GLU A 206 8.68 -18.62 -40.31
N ILE A 207 7.64 -19.44 -40.16
CA ILE A 207 7.78 -20.89 -40.33
C ILE A 207 6.61 -21.36 -41.20
N GLN A 208 6.83 -21.47 -42.51
CA GLN A 208 5.93 -22.25 -43.36
C GLN A 208 6.17 -23.74 -43.07
N PRO A 209 5.13 -24.53 -42.73
CA PRO A 209 5.29 -25.96 -42.58
C PRO A 209 5.39 -26.61 -43.96
N ALA A 210 6.42 -27.42 -44.18
CA ALA A 210 6.47 -28.36 -45.30
C ALA A 210 5.30 -29.37 -45.18
N PRO A 211 4.68 -29.80 -46.29
CA PRO A 211 3.55 -30.72 -46.23
C PRO A 211 3.99 -32.13 -45.79
N ASN A 212 3.40 -32.60 -44.68
CA ASN A 212 3.61 -33.94 -44.12
C ASN A 212 3.06 -35.04 -45.03
N LEU A 213 3.92 -35.99 -45.39
CA LEU A 213 3.53 -37.36 -45.73
C LEU A 213 3.03 -38.05 -44.46
N VAL A 214 1.83 -38.63 -44.56
CA VAL A 214 1.16 -39.39 -43.49
C VAL A 214 1.91 -40.68 -43.22
N ALA A 215 2.23 -40.93 -41.94
CA ALA A 215 2.43 -42.28 -41.43
C ALA A 215 1.82 -42.42 -40.03
N THR A 216 1.04 -43.46 -39.92
CA THR A 216 0.25 -43.97 -38.80
C THR A 216 1.14 -44.59 -37.71
N HIS A 217 0.72 -44.51 -36.44
CA HIS A 217 0.50 -45.62 -35.48
C HIS A 217 0.46 -45.13 -34.02
N GLY A 218 -0.35 -45.81 -33.19
CA GLY A 218 -0.84 -45.41 -31.87
C GLY A 218 0.05 -45.71 -30.64
N TRP A 219 -0.65 -45.95 -29.51
CA TRP A 219 -0.22 -46.19 -28.09
C TRP A 219 -0.08 -44.90 -27.24
N GLY A 220 -0.61 -44.71 -26.02
CA GLY A 220 -1.35 -45.52 -25.04
C GLY A 220 -0.83 -45.25 -23.60
N PHE A 221 -1.74 -45.02 -22.62
CA PHE A 221 -1.56 -45.13 -21.13
C PHE A 221 -0.63 -44.09 -20.41
N GLU A 222 -0.73 -43.67 -19.12
CA GLU A 222 -1.55 -43.94 -17.92
C GLU A 222 -1.32 -42.83 -16.84
N ASN A 223 -2.17 -42.79 -15.79
CA ASN A 223 -2.17 -41.87 -14.63
C ASN A 223 -1.00 -42.01 -13.64
N GLY A 224 -0.76 -40.98 -12.81
CA GLY A 224 0.03 -41.09 -11.57
C GLY A 224 -0.20 -39.97 -10.54
N ARG A 225 -0.86 -40.31 -9.41
CA ARG A 225 -0.91 -39.56 -8.14
C ARG A 225 0.41 -39.73 -7.35
N GLN A 226 0.79 -38.76 -6.50
CA GLN A 226 1.00 -38.96 -5.04
C GLN A 226 1.45 -37.69 -4.27
N ASN A 227 0.89 -37.57 -3.04
CA ASN A 227 1.34 -37.07 -1.71
C ASN A 227 2.46 -36.00 -1.59
N GLY A 228 2.49 -35.09 -0.61
CA GLY A 228 1.92 -35.03 0.75
C GLY A 228 3.04 -34.62 1.74
N GLY A 229 2.79 -33.68 2.66
CA GLY A 229 3.75 -33.28 3.70
C GLY A 229 3.26 -32.11 4.56
N GLY A 230 2.66 -32.42 5.71
CA GLY A 230 2.27 -31.46 6.75
C GLY A 230 3.34 -31.33 7.84
N ILE A 231 3.38 -30.16 8.48
CA ILE A 231 4.15 -29.88 9.70
C ILE A 231 3.15 -29.40 10.74
N GLU A 232 2.98 -30.17 11.82
CA GLU A 232 2.16 -29.87 13.00
C GLU A 232 2.95 -28.99 13.99
N MET A 233 2.45 -27.79 14.29
CA MET A 233 2.78 -27.02 15.51
C MET A 233 1.64 -26.02 15.77
N GLU A 234 0.53 -26.40 16.42
CA GLU A 234 -0.50 -25.39 16.74
C GLU A 234 -1.47 -25.71 17.89
N ASP A 235 -1.09 -26.53 18.88
CA ASP A 235 -1.99 -26.91 19.99
C ASP A 235 -1.76 -26.11 21.30
N GLN A 236 -0.95 -25.05 21.28
CA GLN A 236 -0.61 -24.24 22.49
C GLN A 236 -1.23 -22.84 22.53
N THR A 237 -1.81 -22.35 21.44
CA THR A 237 -2.36 -20.98 21.31
C THR A 237 -3.78 -20.84 21.86
N VAL A 238 -4.57 -21.91 21.87
CA VAL A 238 -6.00 -21.86 22.26
C VAL A 238 -6.21 -21.80 23.78
N MET A 239 -5.30 -22.37 24.58
CA MET A 239 -5.48 -22.38 26.05
C MET A 239 -5.20 -21.01 26.71
N LYS A 240 -4.38 -20.15 26.09
CA LYS A 240 -3.95 -18.89 26.71
C LYS A 240 -4.97 -17.74 26.61
N MET A 241 -5.82 -17.73 25.58
CA MET A 241 -6.89 -16.73 25.46
C MET A 241 -7.96 -16.88 26.56
N ASP A 242 -8.21 -18.11 27.00
CA ASP A 242 -9.22 -18.41 28.03
C ASP A 242 -8.70 -18.18 29.45
N GLU A 243 -7.37 -18.22 29.67
CA GLU A 243 -6.72 -17.88 30.94
C GLU A 243 -6.61 -16.37 31.17
N ILE A 244 -6.32 -15.58 30.12
CA ILE A 244 -6.25 -14.11 30.23
C ILE A 244 -7.65 -13.55 30.57
N LEU A 245 -8.71 -14.14 30.01
CA LEU A 245 -10.11 -13.75 30.27
C LEU A 245 -10.64 -14.13 31.66
N LYS A 246 -9.94 -14.99 32.42
CA LYS A 246 -10.34 -15.38 33.79
C LYS A 246 -9.59 -14.62 34.89
N SER A 247 -8.53 -13.87 34.54
CA SER A 247 -7.65 -13.23 35.52
C SER A 247 -8.08 -11.82 35.96
N ASP A 248 -8.86 -11.10 35.15
CA ASP A 248 -9.39 -9.77 35.51
C ASP A 248 -10.87 -9.86 35.91
N GLY A 249 -11.09 -10.32 37.15
CA GLY A 249 -12.37 -10.27 37.82
C GLY A 249 -12.70 -8.87 38.30
N ASP A 250 -13.12 -7.99 37.40
CA ASP A 250 -14.10 -6.91 37.62
C ASP A 250 -14.18 -5.99 36.39
N ALA A 251 -14.86 -6.45 35.35
CA ALA A 251 -15.43 -5.55 34.35
C ALA A 251 -16.78 -6.13 33.87
N THR A 252 -17.82 -5.33 34.04
CA THR A 252 -19.22 -5.71 33.92
C THR A 252 -19.64 -6.09 32.47
N PRO A 253 -20.66 -6.96 32.29
CA PRO A 253 -20.89 -7.67 31.03
C PRO A 253 -21.56 -6.89 29.88
N PHE A 254 -21.48 -5.56 29.83
CA PHE A 254 -22.31 -4.75 28.93
C PHE A 254 -21.63 -4.15 27.68
N LEU A 255 -20.38 -4.51 27.38
CA LEU A 255 -19.67 -4.01 26.18
C LEU A 255 -19.17 -5.09 25.21
N TYR A 256 -19.54 -6.36 25.43
CA TYR A 256 -19.14 -7.46 24.54
C TYR A 256 -19.99 -7.60 23.26
N LEU A 257 -21.00 -6.74 23.06
CA LEU A 257 -21.94 -6.88 21.94
C LEU A 257 -21.67 -5.98 20.73
N ASP A 258 -20.78 -4.98 20.79
CA ASP A 258 -20.51 -4.10 19.64
C ASP A 258 -19.22 -4.41 18.88
N THR A 259 -18.19 -4.95 19.52
CA THR A 259 -17.05 -5.58 18.81
C THR A 259 -17.52 -6.81 18.04
N LEU A 260 -18.42 -7.58 18.65
CA LEU A 260 -19.15 -8.64 17.98
C LEU A 260 -20.18 -8.12 16.98
N SER A 261 -20.71 -6.90 17.04
CA SER A 261 -21.66 -6.41 16.01
C SER A 261 -20.97 -6.07 14.69
N ILE A 262 -19.74 -5.52 14.78
CA ILE A 262 -18.85 -5.30 13.63
C ILE A 262 -18.37 -6.65 13.04
N LEU A 263 -18.04 -7.62 13.91
CA LEU A 263 -17.70 -9.01 13.51
C LEU A 263 -18.93 -9.88 13.14
N LYS A 264 -20.15 -9.50 13.54
CA LYS A 264 -21.42 -10.21 13.23
C LYS A 264 -22.06 -9.70 11.96
N SER A 265 -21.84 -8.44 11.56
CA SER A 265 -22.25 -7.99 10.21
C SER A 265 -21.38 -8.59 9.11
N THR A 266 -20.17 -9.05 9.46
CA THR A 266 -19.33 -9.96 8.65
C THR A 266 -19.48 -11.42 9.07
N GLY A 267 -20.48 -11.73 9.92
CA GLY A 267 -20.65 -12.88 10.81
C GLY A 267 -20.85 -14.26 10.19
N VAL A 268 -20.31 -14.48 9.00
CA VAL A 268 -20.00 -15.82 8.50
C VAL A 268 -18.48 -16.00 8.41
N ALA A 269 -17.68 -14.96 8.15
CA ALA A 269 -16.29 -15.14 7.72
C ALA A 269 -15.36 -15.75 8.77
N ALA A 270 -15.27 -15.24 10.00
CA ALA A 270 -14.22 -15.70 10.92
C ALA A 270 -14.39 -17.17 11.38
N GLU A 271 -15.60 -17.60 11.73
CA GLU A 271 -15.87 -18.98 12.16
C GLU A 271 -16.02 -19.95 10.96
N GLU A 272 -16.44 -19.47 9.79
CA GLU A 272 -16.47 -20.26 8.54
C GLU A 272 -15.07 -20.43 7.93
N ILE A 273 -14.18 -19.43 8.05
CA ILE A 273 -12.76 -19.55 7.70
C ILE A 273 -12.07 -20.53 8.67
N ARG A 274 -12.43 -20.49 9.95
CA ARG A 274 -12.02 -21.47 10.98
C ARG A 274 -12.52 -22.90 10.67
N ARG A 275 -13.79 -23.07 10.27
CA ARG A 275 -14.38 -24.37 9.88
C ARG A 275 -13.86 -24.92 8.55
N ARG A 276 -13.71 -24.07 7.52
CA ARG A 276 -13.17 -24.47 6.21
C ARG A 276 -11.70 -24.87 6.26
N ARG A 277 -10.90 -24.32 7.18
CA ARG A 277 -9.50 -24.71 7.39
C ARG A 277 -9.32 -25.94 8.26
N THR A 278 -10.26 -26.26 9.15
CA THR A 278 -10.17 -27.41 10.08
C THR A 278 -10.92 -28.66 9.59
N GLY A 279 -11.62 -28.59 8.46
CA GLY A 279 -12.20 -29.77 7.78
C GLY A 279 -13.39 -30.44 8.49
N ASN A 280 -13.95 -29.82 9.53
CA ASN A 280 -15.10 -30.36 10.25
C ASN A 280 -16.40 -29.65 9.82
N TRP A 281 -17.30 -30.41 9.21
CA TRP A 281 -18.71 -30.07 9.04
C TRP A 281 -19.49 -30.43 10.30
#